data_AF-A0A3E2B4F3-F1
#
_entry.id   AF-A0A3E2B4F3-F1
#
_cell.length_a   1.000
_cell.length_b   1.000
_cell.length_c   1.000
_cell.angle_alpha   90.00
_cell.angle_beta   90.00
_cell.angle_gamma   90.00
#
_symmetry.space_group_name_H-M   'P 1'
#
loop_
_entity.id
_entity.type
_entity.pdbx_description
1 polymer ?
#
loop_
_entity_poly.entity_id
_entity_poly.type
_entity_poly.pdbx_seq_one_letter_code
_entity_poly.pdbx_strand_id
1 'polypeptide(L)'
;MKENPIRDLLAQGNWGEDQALLQGLRQWQYAPVLWQAYETLQEEALFHSQVHGPGHIHRVLLLAALLCWKEGAPEEMVRQVFRAASYHDVGRTFDGYDIYHGARSALRLAALTGQTGEALVELQAAVTAHSRPDREMASIVASFQPRDLPHAMALTRLLKDADNLDRVRLGDLDPKFLRHDSAKDLVGFAQRLFQRDQAAREP
;
A
#
# COMPACT_ATOMS: atom_id res chain seq x y z
N MET A 1 9.05 21.87 -2.23
CA MET A 1 8.62 20.46 -2.09
C MET A 1 7.13 20.49 -1.81
N LYS A 2 6.33 19.63 -2.46
CA LYS A 2 4.93 19.47 -2.03
C LYS A 2 4.93 19.03 -0.56
N GLU A 3 4.07 19.62 0.26
CA GLU A 3 3.87 19.15 1.64
C GLU A 3 3.42 17.69 1.58
N ASN A 4 4.01 16.83 2.42
CA ASN A 4 3.64 15.43 2.51
C ASN A 4 3.11 15.20 3.93
N PRO A 5 1.78 15.07 4.09
CA PRO A 5 1.16 14.93 5.41
C PRO A 5 1.74 13.80 6.25
N ILE A 6 2.12 12.67 5.63
CA ILE A 6 2.75 11.56 6.36
C ILE A 6 4.17 11.90 6.78
N ARG A 7 4.95 12.58 5.94
CA ARG A 7 6.30 13.01 6.31
C ARG A 7 6.26 13.95 7.50
N ASP A 8 5.33 14.90 7.49
CA ASP A 8 5.14 15.86 8.58
C ASP A 8 4.64 15.16 9.84
N LEU A 9 3.67 14.25 9.71
CA LEU A 9 3.18 13.39 10.78
C LEU A 9 4.32 12.60 11.43
N LEU A 10 5.14 11.93 10.63
CA LEU A 10 6.27 11.14 11.12
C LEU A 10 7.37 12.02 11.73
N ALA A 11 7.49 13.29 11.33
CA ALA A 11 8.42 14.24 11.94
C ALA A 11 7.92 14.76 13.29
N GLN A 12 6.62 14.67 13.59
CA GLN A 12 6.11 14.92 14.94
C GLN A 12 6.84 13.97 15.90
N GLY A 13 7.43 14.51 16.98
CA GLY A 13 8.12 13.71 17.98
C GLY A 13 7.16 12.83 18.79
N ASN A 14 7.70 12.12 19.79
CA ASN A 14 6.93 11.37 20.80
C ASN A 14 6.11 10.19 20.23
N TRP A 15 6.71 9.36 19.38
CA TRP A 15 6.05 8.15 18.87
C TRP A 15 5.93 7.00 19.89
N GLY A 16 6.34 7.22 21.14
CA GLY A 16 6.21 6.25 22.22
C GLY A 16 6.90 4.93 21.86
N GLU A 17 6.16 3.83 21.94
CA GLU A 17 6.67 2.50 21.58
C GLU A 17 7.07 2.34 20.10
N ASP A 18 6.54 3.18 19.20
CA ASP A 18 6.88 3.11 17.77
C ASP A 18 8.16 3.87 17.41
N GLN A 19 8.79 4.55 18.37
CA GLN A 19 9.97 5.38 18.11
C GLN A 19 11.11 4.56 17.47
N ALA A 20 11.35 3.36 17.98
CA ALA A 20 12.38 2.47 17.45
C ALA A 20 12.05 1.97 16.03
N LEU A 21 10.78 1.63 15.77
CA LEU A 21 10.30 1.22 14.46
C LEU A 21 10.55 2.32 13.42
N LEU A 22 10.17 3.56 13.73
CA LEU A 22 10.33 4.69 12.82
C LEU A 22 11.79 5.11 12.64
N GLN A 23 12.62 4.99 13.68
CA GLN A 23 14.06 5.19 13.54
C GLN A 23 14.67 4.17 12.59
N GLY A 24 14.32 2.89 12.74
CA GLY A 24 14.80 1.85 11.84
C GLY A 24 14.30 2.03 10.40
N LEU A 25 13.04 2.44 10.20
CA LEU A 25 12.53 2.78 8.87
C LEU A 25 13.36 3.90 8.21
N ARG A 26 13.75 4.94 8.97
CA ARG A 26 14.59 6.03 8.44
C ARG A 26 16.00 5.59 8.09
N GLN A 27 16.52 4.57 8.77
CA GLN A 27 17.85 3.99 8.53
C GLN A 27 17.83 2.88 7.47
N TRP A 28 16.65 2.40 7.08
CA TRP A 28 16.51 1.39 6.05
C TRP A 28 17.06 1.89 4.71
N GLN A 29 17.89 1.06 4.06
CA GLN A 29 18.59 1.43 2.82
C GLN A 29 17.66 1.89 1.68
N TYR A 30 16.38 1.47 1.69
CA TYR A 30 15.38 1.87 0.70
C TYR A 30 14.43 3.00 1.16
N ALA A 31 14.68 3.62 2.32
CA ALA A 31 13.95 4.82 2.75
C ALA A 31 13.94 5.95 1.69
N PRO A 32 15.02 6.21 0.92
CA PRO A 32 14.95 7.18 -0.18
C PRO A 32 13.94 6.83 -1.26
N VAL A 33 13.70 5.53 -1.52
CA VAL A 33 12.70 5.05 -2.48
C VAL A 33 11.27 5.36 -2.00
N LEU A 34 11.02 5.26 -0.69
CA LEU A 34 9.73 5.64 -0.10
C LEU A 34 9.45 7.13 -0.29
N TRP A 35 10.44 7.99 -0.01
CA TRP A 35 10.27 9.42 -0.16
C TRP A 35 10.08 9.83 -1.62
N GLN A 36 10.81 9.21 -2.53
CA GLN A 36 10.58 9.38 -3.96
C GLN A 36 9.16 8.96 -4.38
N ALA A 37 8.63 7.85 -3.84
CA ALA A 37 7.28 7.39 -4.14
C ALA A 37 6.21 8.41 -3.71
N TYR A 38 6.37 9.04 -2.54
CA TYR A 38 5.48 10.13 -2.13
C TYR A 38 5.65 11.39 -3.00
N GLU A 39 6.88 11.79 -3.30
CA GLU A 39 7.15 13.02 -4.09
C GLU A 39 6.61 12.93 -5.51
N THR A 40 6.57 11.72 -6.07
CA THR A 40 6.12 11.45 -7.45
C THR A 40 4.69 10.92 -7.53
N LEU A 41 3.97 10.85 -6.40
CA LEU A 41 2.57 10.43 -6.36
C LEU A 41 1.70 11.44 -7.11
N GLN A 42 0.94 10.95 -8.10
CA GLN A 42 -0.07 11.72 -8.82
C GLN A 42 -1.37 11.75 -8.01
N GLU A 43 -1.41 12.60 -6.97
CA GLU A 43 -2.57 12.70 -6.08
C GLU A 43 -3.88 13.02 -6.84
N GLU A 44 -3.80 13.80 -7.91
CA GLU A 44 -4.92 14.14 -8.77
C GLU A 44 -5.56 12.94 -9.50
N ALA A 45 -4.84 11.82 -9.58
CA ALA A 45 -5.35 10.59 -10.18
C ALA A 45 -6.09 9.69 -9.17
N LEU A 46 -5.93 9.96 -7.87
CA LEU A 46 -6.48 9.15 -6.78
C LEU A 46 -7.99 9.33 -6.69
N PHE A 47 -8.65 8.33 -6.11
CA PHE A 47 -10.07 8.45 -5.82
C PHE A 47 -10.30 9.54 -4.76
N HIS A 48 -11.25 10.44 -4.97
CA HIS A 48 -11.50 11.52 -4.02
C HIS A 48 -12.60 11.11 -3.03
N SER A 49 -12.20 10.63 -1.86
CA SER A 49 -13.12 10.41 -0.75
C SER A 49 -12.44 10.52 0.61
N GLN A 50 -13.24 10.66 1.66
CA GLN A 50 -12.74 10.65 3.04
C GLN A 50 -12.30 9.23 3.49
N VAL A 51 -12.78 8.19 2.82
CA VAL A 51 -12.56 6.79 3.22
C VAL A 51 -11.44 6.12 2.43
N HIS A 52 -11.43 6.27 1.11
CA HIS A 52 -10.51 5.60 0.17
C HIS A 52 -9.67 6.61 -0.64
N GLY A 53 -9.61 7.86 -0.19
CA GLY A 53 -8.84 8.91 -0.87
C GLY A 53 -7.38 9.04 -0.43
N PRO A 54 -6.75 10.21 -0.66
CA PRO A 54 -5.32 10.39 -0.45
C PRO A 54 -4.82 9.99 0.94
N GLY A 55 -5.61 10.21 2.00
CA GLY A 55 -5.24 9.77 3.36
C GLY A 55 -5.06 8.26 3.48
N HIS A 56 -5.93 7.47 2.86
CA HIS A 56 -5.82 6.01 2.81
C HIS A 56 -4.57 5.59 2.03
N ILE A 57 -4.38 6.11 0.81
CA ILE A 57 -3.22 5.79 -0.04
C ILE A 57 -1.90 6.12 0.67
N HIS A 58 -1.83 7.26 1.35
CA HIS A 58 -0.65 7.66 2.09
C HIS A 58 -0.30 6.71 3.25
N ARG A 59 -1.30 6.24 4.00
CA ARG A 59 -1.08 5.26 5.08
C ARG A 59 -0.70 3.89 4.53
N VAL A 60 -1.38 3.42 3.49
CA VAL A 60 -1.06 2.14 2.82
C VAL A 60 0.36 2.15 2.27
N LEU A 61 0.83 3.24 1.65
CA LEU A 61 2.20 3.35 1.16
C LEU A 61 3.25 3.26 2.29
N LEU A 62 2.99 3.86 3.45
CA LEU A 62 3.88 3.74 4.62
C LEU A 62 3.88 2.32 5.19
N LEU A 63 2.70 1.72 5.33
CA LEU A 63 2.55 0.34 5.82
C LEU A 63 3.24 -0.66 4.88
N ALA A 64 3.12 -0.44 3.58
CA ALA A 64 3.82 -1.22 2.56
C ALA A 64 5.35 -1.11 2.71
N ALA A 65 5.89 0.07 3.02
CA ALA A 65 7.32 0.25 3.30
C ALA A 65 7.79 -0.53 4.53
N LEU A 66 7.01 -0.49 5.62
CA LEU A 66 7.32 -1.24 6.84
C LEU A 66 7.27 -2.75 6.59
N LEU A 67 6.30 -3.24 5.82
CA LEU A 67 6.22 -4.65 5.43
C LEU A 67 7.41 -5.06 4.57
N CYS A 68 7.71 -4.32 3.51
CA CYS A 68 8.87 -4.60 2.66
C CYS A 68 10.18 -4.62 3.46
N TRP A 69 10.34 -3.71 4.43
CA TRP A 69 11.51 -3.69 5.30
C TRP A 69 11.58 -4.93 6.20
N LYS A 70 10.47 -5.28 6.88
CA LYS A 70 10.41 -6.43 7.80
C LYS A 70 10.56 -7.78 7.09
N GLU A 71 10.05 -7.89 5.87
CA GLU A 71 10.17 -9.09 5.02
C GLU A 71 11.51 -9.16 4.26
N GLY A 72 12.38 -8.16 4.40
CA GLY A 72 13.67 -8.15 3.71
C GLY A 72 13.54 -8.10 2.17
N ALA A 73 12.49 -7.47 1.66
CA ALA A 73 12.21 -7.43 0.23
C ALA A 73 13.34 -6.73 -0.55
N PRO A 74 13.76 -7.26 -1.72
CA PRO A 74 14.75 -6.62 -2.57
C PRO A 74 14.19 -5.33 -3.19
N GLU A 75 15.07 -4.42 -3.60
CA GLU A 75 14.69 -3.09 -4.12
C GLU A 75 13.65 -3.15 -5.26
N GLU A 76 13.77 -4.12 -6.16
CA GLU A 76 12.82 -4.32 -7.26
C GLU A 76 11.40 -4.54 -6.75
N MET A 77 11.23 -5.47 -5.80
CA MET A 77 9.95 -5.75 -5.14
C MET A 77 9.43 -4.51 -4.41
N VAL A 78 10.30 -3.81 -3.66
CA VAL A 78 9.94 -2.57 -2.95
C VAL A 78 9.32 -1.55 -3.91
N ARG A 79 9.97 -1.31 -5.06
CA ARG A 79 9.49 -0.36 -6.06
C ARG A 79 8.16 -0.80 -6.69
N GLN A 80 7.94 -2.10 -6.88
CA GLN A 80 6.65 -2.61 -7.38
C GLN A 80 5.53 -2.46 -6.35
N VAL A 81 5.79 -2.84 -5.09
CA VAL A 81 4.84 -2.69 -3.99
C VAL A 81 4.43 -1.24 -3.81
N PHE A 82 5.37 -0.28 -3.93
CA PHE A 82 5.04 1.15 -3.81
C PHE A 82 4.14 1.64 -4.94
N ARG A 83 4.42 1.26 -6.20
CA ARG A 83 3.53 1.59 -7.32
C ARG A 83 2.13 1.00 -7.13
N ALA A 84 2.07 -0.23 -6.64
CA ALA A 84 0.81 -0.91 -6.34
C ALA A 84 0.04 -0.18 -5.24
N ALA A 85 0.68 0.08 -4.09
CA ALA A 85 0.09 0.80 -2.97
C ALA A 85 -0.42 2.18 -3.38
N SER A 86 0.36 2.93 -4.16
CA SER A 86 0.01 4.27 -4.65
C SER A 86 -1.27 4.30 -5.50
N TYR A 87 -1.53 3.24 -6.27
CA TYR A 87 -2.56 3.28 -7.32
C TYR A 87 -3.56 2.13 -7.27
N HIS A 88 -3.61 1.33 -6.21
CA HIS A 88 -4.51 0.17 -6.14
C HIS A 88 -5.99 0.56 -6.21
N ASP A 89 -6.35 1.76 -5.70
CA ASP A 89 -7.73 2.21 -5.54
C ASP A 89 -8.19 3.26 -6.58
N VAL A 90 -7.35 3.61 -7.56
CA VAL A 90 -7.69 4.64 -8.58
C VAL A 90 -8.89 4.25 -9.46
N GLY A 91 -9.25 2.97 -9.50
CA GLY A 91 -10.40 2.44 -10.22
C GLY A 91 -11.72 2.55 -9.46
N ARG A 92 -11.74 3.05 -8.23
CA ARG A 92 -12.98 3.24 -7.45
C ARG A 92 -13.90 4.27 -8.10
N THR A 93 -15.21 4.02 -7.95
CA THR A 93 -16.27 4.93 -8.39
C THR A 93 -17.21 5.35 -7.25
N PHE A 94 -17.13 4.67 -6.09
CA PHE A 94 -17.84 4.96 -4.85
C PHE A 94 -17.09 4.31 -3.66
N ASP A 95 -17.44 4.66 -2.42
CA ASP A 95 -16.77 4.17 -1.19
C ASP A 95 -17.24 2.79 -0.69
N GLY A 96 -18.31 2.27 -1.29
CA GLY A 96 -18.91 1.02 -0.84
C GLY A 96 -18.09 -0.23 -1.20
N TYR A 97 -18.73 -1.37 -1.00
CA TYR A 97 -18.19 -2.68 -1.37
C TYR A 97 -18.13 -2.80 -2.89
N ASP A 98 -16.90 -2.85 -3.42
CA ASP A 98 -16.64 -2.92 -4.84
C ASP A 98 -15.52 -3.95 -5.07
N ILE A 99 -15.84 -5.10 -5.64
CA ILE A 99 -14.85 -6.17 -5.90
C ILE A 99 -14.19 -6.06 -7.27
N TYR A 100 -14.44 -4.97 -7.99
CA TYR A 100 -13.95 -4.77 -9.35
C TYR A 100 -13.09 -3.50 -9.49
N HIS A 101 -12.92 -2.71 -8.42
CA HIS A 101 -12.08 -1.52 -8.45
C HIS A 101 -10.64 -1.85 -8.82
N GLY A 102 -10.07 -2.96 -8.32
CA GLY A 102 -8.71 -3.37 -8.67
C GLY A 102 -8.54 -3.65 -10.16
N ALA A 103 -9.50 -4.31 -10.80
CA ALA A 103 -9.46 -4.53 -12.25
C ALA A 103 -9.50 -3.20 -13.03
N ARG A 104 -10.30 -2.23 -12.58
CA ARG A 104 -10.36 -0.89 -13.20
C ARG A 104 -9.10 -0.07 -12.93
N SER A 105 -8.50 -0.20 -11.75
CA SER A 105 -7.20 0.40 -11.40
C SER A 105 -6.11 -0.14 -12.32
N ALA A 106 -6.08 -1.46 -12.55
CA ALA A 106 -5.09 -2.13 -13.39
C ALA A 106 -5.02 -1.56 -14.82
N LEU A 107 -6.17 -1.15 -15.39
CA LEU A 107 -6.25 -0.53 -16.72
C LEU A 107 -5.55 0.83 -16.79
N ARG A 108 -5.37 1.53 -15.66
CA ARG A 108 -4.77 2.87 -15.59
C ARG A 108 -3.26 2.83 -15.31
N LEU A 109 -2.72 1.70 -14.87
CA LEU A 109 -1.36 1.60 -14.34
C LEU A 109 -0.27 1.92 -15.36
N ALA A 110 -0.42 1.50 -16.62
CA ALA A 110 0.57 1.79 -17.66
C ALA A 110 0.80 3.31 -17.82
N ALA A 111 -0.29 4.09 -17.86
CA ALA A 111 -0.23 5.54 -17.99
C ALA A 111 0.30 6.22 -16.70
N LEU A 112 -0.13 5.74 -15.52
CA LEU A 112 0.25 6.34 -14.24
C LEU A 112 1.70 6.04 -13.83
N THR A 113 2.24 4.90 -14.26
CA THR A 113 3.56 4.43 -13.82
C THR A 113 4.61 4.42 -14.93
N GLY A 114 4.20 4.52 -16.20
CA GLY A 114 5.07 4.33 -17.36
C GLY A 114 5.57 2.90 -17.54
N GLN A 115 5.11 1.94 -16.73
CA GLN A 115 5.57 0.55 -16.83
C GLN A 115 5.03 -0.14 -18.08
N THR A 116 5.86 -1.05 -18.62
CA THR A 116 5.52 -1.94 -19.73
C THR A 116 6.11 -3.33 -19.46
N GLY A 117 5.76 -4.31 -20.30
CA GLY A 117 6.30 -5.67 -20.19
C GLY A 117 5.96 -6.34 -18.85
N GLU A 118 6.89 -7.15 -18.33
CA GLU A 118 6.66 -7.97 -17.14
C GLU A 118 6.30 -7.16 -15.90
N ALA A 119 7.03 -6.07 -15.68
CA ALA A 119 6.79 -5.19 -14.56
C ALA A 119 5.35 -4.68 -14.52
N LEU A 120 4.75 -4.39 -15.69
CA LEU A 120 3.35 -3.99 -15.79
C LEU A 120 2.41 -5.19 -15.56
N VAL A 121 2.73 -6.36 -16.11
CA VAL A 121 1.94 -7.59 -15.94
C VAL A 121 1.80 -7.95 -14.46
N GLU A 122 2.91 -7.99 -13.72
CA GLU A 122 2.91 -8.28 -12.29
C GLU A 122 2.13 -7.22 -11.50
N LEU A 123 2.31 -5.94 -11.83
CA LEU A 123 1.61 -4.84 -11.18
C LEU A 123 0.09 -4.92 -11.41
N GLN A 124 -0.33 -5.17 -12.65
CA GLN A 124 -1.73 -5.35 -13.02
C GLN A 124 -2.34 -6.58 -12.34
N ALA A 125 -1.59 -7.68 -12.24
CA ALA A 125 -2.02 -8.89 -11.55
C ALA A 125 -2.28 -8.61 -10.06
N ALA A 126 -1.31 -8.00 -9.37
CA ALA A 126 -1.40 -7.68 -7.94
C ALA A 126 -2.55 -6.70 -7.66
N VAL A 127 -2.64 -5.61 -8.42
CA VAL A 127 -3.70 -4.62 -8.28
C VAL A 127 -5.06 -5.17 -8.71
N THR A 128 -5.16 -6.13 -9.62
CA THR A 128 -6.45 -6.78 -9.89
C THR A 128 -6.87 -7.66 -8.70
N ALA A 129 -5.94 -8.47 -8.20
CA ALA A 129 -6.20 -9.45 -7.16
C ALA A 129 -6.44 -8.86 -5.76
N HIS A 130 -5.96 -7.64 -5.46
CA HIS A 130 -6.11 -7.07 -4.11
C HIS A 130 -7.58 -6.86 -3.72
N SER A 131 -8.39 -6.38 -4.67
CA SER A 131 -9.83 -6.13 -4.48
C SER A 131 -10.69 -7.41 -4.39
N ARG A 132 -10.08 -8.60 -4.56
CA ARG A 132 -10.78 -9.88 -4.67
C ARG A 132 -10.59 -10.74 -3.43
N PRO A 133 -11.52 -11.68 -3.13
CA PRO A 133 -11.33 -12.62 -2.02
C PRO A 133 -10.05 -13.45 -2.16
N ASP A 134 -9.41 -13.80 -1.03
CA ASP A 134 -8.11 -14.51 -1.03
C ASP A 134 -8.13 -15.85 -1.76
N ARG A 135 -9.25 -16.56 -1.71
CA ARG A 135 -9.43 -17.83 -2.43
C ARG A 135 -9.28 -17.69 -3.96
N GLU A 136 -9.47 -16.48 -4.51
CA GLU A 136 -9.36 -16.20 -5.94
C GLU A 136 -7.99 -15.64 -6.34
N MET A 137 -7.16 -15.23 -5.36
CA MET A 137 -5.89 -14.53 -5.59
C MET A 137 -4.98 -15.30 -6.55
N ALA A 138 -4.73 -16.58 -6.28
CA ALA A 138 -3.83 -17.39 -7.10
C ALA A 138 -4.33 -17.53 -8.55
N SER A 139 -5.63 -17.77 -8.74
CA SER A 139 -6.22 -17.86 -10.08
C SER A 139 -6.17 -16.54 -10.85
N ILE A 140 -6.40 -15.42 -10.17
CA ILE A 140 -6.34 -14.09 -10.80
C ILE A 140 -4.91 -13.78 -11.20
N VAL A 141 -3.94 -13.92 -10.29
CA VAL A 141 -2.53 -13.64 -10.60
C VAL A 141 -2.05 -14.50 -11.75
N ALA A 142 -2.36 -15.81 -11.74
CA ALA A 142 -2.01 -16.71 -12.83
C ALA A 142 -2.66 -16.35 -14.17
N SER A 143 -3.85 -15.74 -14.19
CA SER A 143 -4.54 -15.37 -15.43
C SER A 143 -3.83 -14.26 -16.22
N PHE A 144 -2.99 -13.46 -15.57
CA PHE A 144 -2.13 -12.47 -16.22
C PHE A 144 -0.88 -13.09 -16.86
N GLN A 145 -0.63 -14.38 -16.62
CA GLN A 145 0.52 -15.12 -17.14
C GLN A 145 1.88 -14.44 -16.83
N PRO A 146 2.17 -14.06 -15.57
CA PRO A 146 3.48 -13.53 -15.22
C PRO A 146 4.56 -14.58 -15.48
N ARG A 147 5.74 -14.14 -15.92
CA ARG A 147 6.92 -15.00 -16.10
C ARG A 147 7.38 -15.62 -14.78
N ASP A 148 7.22 -14.90 -13.67
CA ASP A 148 7.52 -15.39 -12.32
C ASP A 148 6.27 -15.30 -11.43
N LEU A 149 5.47 -16.38 -11.44
CA LEU A 149 4.27 -16.47 -10.63
C LEU A 149 4.55 -16.36 -9.12
N PRO A 150 5.57 -17.03 -8.54
CA PRO A 150 5.96 -16.81 -7.14
C PRO A 150 6.24 -15.34 -6.79
N HIS A 151 6.96 -14.61 -7.64
CA HIS A 151 7.27 -13.19 -7.45
C HIS A 151 5.99 -12.33 -7.50
N ALA A 152 5.14 -12.51 -8.52
CA ALA A 152 3.86 -11.80 -8.63
C ALA A 152 2.92 -12.09 -7.43
N MET A 153 2.93 -13.33 -6.92
CA MET A 153 2.19 -13.70 -5.71
C MET A 153 2.75 -13.00 -4.48
N ALA A 154 4.07 -12.90 -4.31
CA ALA A 154 4.68 -12.19 -3.19
C ALA A 154 4.32 -10.69 -3.20
N LEU A 155 4.41 -10.03 -4.37
CA LEU A 155 3.94 -8.65 -4.57
C LEU A 155 2.48 -8.49 -4.15
N THR A 156 1.62 -9.40 -4.60
CA THR A 156 0.18 -9.36 -4.29
C THR A 156 -0.06 -9.50 -2.78
N ARG A 157 0.63 -10.42 -2.09
CA ARG A 157 0.46 -10.60 -0.64
C ARG A 157 0.89 -9.36 0.15
N LEU A 158 2.00 -8.74 -0.22
CA LEU A 158 2.49 -7.50 0.41
C LEU A 158 1.50 -6.34 0.22
N LEU A 159 0.99 -6.15 -1.00
CA LEU A 159 -0.04 -5.14 -1.28
C LEU A 159 -1.29 -5.37 -0.43
N LYS A 160 -1.80 -6.61 -0.40
CA LYS A 160 -3.02 -6.92 0.34
C LYS A 160 -2.85 -6.80 1.85
N ASP A 161 -1.67 -7.09 2.39
CA ASP A 161 -1.40 -6.88 3.82
C ASP A 161 -1.31 -5.39 4.15
N ALA A 162 -0.69 -4.58 3.29
CA ALA A 162 -0.62 -3.13 3.47
C ALA A 162 -2.02 -2.48 3.45
N ASP A 163 -2.86 -2.85 2.48
CA ASP A 163 -4.25 -2.39 2.38
C ASP A 163 -5.10 -2.89 3.57
N ASN A 164 -4.97 -4.18 3.93
CA ASN A 164 -5.70 -4.75 5.06
C ASN A 164 -5.32 -4.10 6.40
N LEU A 165 -4.06 -3.68 6.57
CA LEU A 165 -3.63 -2.96 7.78
C LEU A 165 -4.34 -1.62 7.93
N ASP A 166 -4.64 -0.92 6.83
CA ASP A 166 -5.35 0.36 6.89
C ASP A 166 -6.87 0.21 7.12
N ARG A 167 -7.38 -1.03 7.24
CA ARG A 167 -8.77 -1.30 7.65
C ARG A 167 -9.06 -0.93 9.11
N VAL A 168 -8.03 -0.64 9.91
CA VAL A 168 -8.20 0.00 11.23
C VAL A 168 -9.06 1.28 11.13
N ARG A 169 -9.02 1.99 10.00
CA ARG A 169 -9.85 3.18 9.76
C ARG A 169 -11.35 2.88 9.71
N LEU A 170 -11.71 1.65 9.31
CA LEU A 170 -13.09 1.19 9.19
C LEU A 170 -13.57 0.47 10.45
N GLY A 171 -12.66 0.18 11.39
CA GLY A 171 -12.95 -0.59 12.60
C GLY A 171 -13.21 -2.09 12.33
N ASP A 172 -12.83 -2.60 11.17
CA ASP A 172 -13.13 -3.98 10.75
C ASP A 172 -11.91 -4.80 10.29
N LEU A 173 -10.71 -4.37 10.67
CA LEU A 173 -9.50 -5.17 10.47
C LEU A 173 -9.68 -6.54 11.16
N ASP A 174 -9.55 -7.61 10.38
CA ASP A 174 -9.45 -8.99 10.89
C ASP A 174 -8.04 -9.54 10.60
N PRO A 175 -7.21 -9.78 11.65
CA PRO A 175 -5.84 -10.27 11.49
C PRO A 175 -5.72 -11.61 10.75
N LYS A 176 -6.80 -12.39 10.60
CA LYS A 176 -6.79 -13.63 9.81
C LYS A 176 -6.57 -13.40 8.32
N PHE A 177 -6.85 -12.19 7.82
CA PHE A 177 -6.57 -11.81 6.45
C PHE A 177 -5.19 -11.16 6.27
N LEU A 178 -4.36 -11.11 7.32
CA LEU A 178 -2.95 -10.72 7.22
C LEU A 178 -2.10 -11.96 6.96
N ARG A 179 -1.28 -11.92 5.92
CA ARG A 179 -0.59 -13.08 5.35
C ARG A 179 0.79 -13.25 5.95
N HIS A 180 1.47 -12.15 6.26
CA HIS A 180 2.78 -12.15 6.91
C HIS A 180 2.63 -11.94 8.43
N ASP A 181 3.51 -12.57 9.21
CA ASP A 181 3.55 -12.35 10.65
C ASP A 181 3.98 -10.92 10.99
N SER A 182 4.89 -10.35 10.18
CA SER A 182 5.25 -8.94 10.28
C SER A 182 4.07 -7.98 10.10
N ALA A 183 3.06 -8.36 9.29
CA ALA A 183 1.83 -7.58 9.16
C ALA A 183 0.99 -7.65 10.43
N LYS A 184 0.87 -8.83 11.04
CA LYS A 184 0.15 -8.98 12.31
C LYS A 184 0.79 -8.15 13.42
N ASP A 185 2.12 -8.09 13.46
CA ASP A 185 2.87 -7.27 14.42
C ASP A 185 2.66 -5.76 14.22
N LEU A 186 2.27 -5.32 13.01
CA LEU A 186 2.06 -3.92 12.67
C LEU A 186 0.64 -3.42 12.97
N VAL A 187 -0.30 -4.27 13.41
CA VAL A 187 -1.70 -3.87 13.67
C VAL A 187 -1.77 -2.71 14.68
N GLY A 188 -1.02 -2.79 15.78
CA GLY A 188 -0.98 -1.72 16.78
C GLY A 188 -0.44 -0.40 16.21
N PHE A 189 0.61 -0.48 15.39
CA PHE A 189 1.17 0.70 14.72
C PHE A 189 0.16 1.31 13.74
N ALA A 190 -0.52 0.50 12.93
CA ALA A 190 -1.53 0.97 11.98
C ALA A 190 -2.65 1.74 12.68
N GLN A 191 -3.13 1.24 13.83
CA GLN A 191 -4.14 1.93 14.64
C GLN A 191 -3.67 3.33 15.09
N ARG A 192 -2.46 3.42 15.64
CA ARG A 192 -1.89 4.70 16.11
C ARG A 192 -1.57 5.66 14.97
N LEU A 193 -1.10 5.14 13.83
CA LEU A 193 -0.90 5.90 12.60
C LEU A 193 -2.21 6.55 12.16
N PHE A 194 -3.30 5.78 12.08
CA PHE A 194 -4.61 6.30 11.70
C PHE A 194 -5.11 7.37 12.68
N GLN A 195 -5.04 7.11 13.99
CA GLN A 195 -5.46 8.08 15.02
C GLN A 195 -4.72 9.40 14.91
N ARG A 196 -3.40 9.36 14.70
CA ARG A 196 -2.59 10.57 14.53
C ARG A 196 -2.87 11.30 13.20
N ASP A 197 -3.02 10.56 12.11
CA ASP A 197 -3.37 11.15 10.81
C ASP A 197 -4.75 11.83 10.85
N GLN A 198 -5.72 11.29 11.59
CA GLN A 198 -7.00 11.96 11.83
C GLN A 198 -6.84 13.22 12.67
N ALA A 199 -6.16 13.13 13.82
CA ALA A 199 -5.95 14.27 14.72
C ALA A 199 -5.19 15.43 14.05
N ALA A 200 -4.27 15.14 13.12
CA ALA A 200 -3.54 16.16 12.36
C ALA A 200 -4.40 16.87 11.28
N ARG A 201 -5.57 16.32 10.95
CA ARG A 201 -6.51 16.87 9.95
C ARG A 201 -7.72 17.57 10.59
N GLU A 202 -7.91 17.41 11.90
CA GLU A 202 -8.92 18.12 12.66
C GLU A 202 -8.44 19.57 12.93
N PRO A 203 -9.25 20.60 12.64
CA PRO A 203 -8.89 22.01 12.83
C PRO A 203 -8.80 22.44 14.29
#